data_AF-A0A4Y7QNF1-F1
#
_entry.id   AF-A0A4Y7QNF1-F1
#
_cell.length_a   1.000
_cell.length_b   1.000
_cell.length_c   1.000
_cell.angle_alpha   90.00
_cell.angle_beta   90.00
_cell.angle_gamma   90.00
#
_symmetry.space_group_name_H-M   'P 1'
#
loop_
_entity.id
_entity.type
_entity.pdbx_description
1 polymer ?
#
loop_
_entity_poly.entity_id
_entity_poly.type
_entity_poly.pdbx_seq_one_letter_code
_entity_poly.pdbx_strand_id
1 'polypeptide(L)'
;MSTALARTSSPKPPETSPAFGNVMEPLNAVAGAVKTKFRSLTPQLVPLAVCLGVIPILIFSSLGAGLAVWISAPSSWQAPVYLQYGDGLPPYANMLLPRLNTKQPYDITLHLNVPASADNLAIGNFMTSLSLRTSSNVTLVDVRRPSLILPPNRRFIPLTISSLPKLIEHEVPLLSSFVPRTPSVIALIEIGRRDGWKSVGHGEGRELSVWTAYIRGKIRPSGILGILARFPITVAFIASITFFILSLLVLAVFLGPAILRDFTRQQTEQNETTRSPDRTLTGRRSRSSSLGSLGVARQRESSPSTQSSSAPSPPPEPDFPQATLRVRLRRLGDAGSPDSDSQSE
;
A
#
# COMPACT_ATOMS: atom_id res chain seq x y z
N MET A 1 -51.51 9.33 -4.78
CA MET A 1 -52.32 8.16 -5.20
C MET A 1 -52.32 7.18 -4.05
N SER A 2 -53.42 7.20 -3.30
CA SER A 2 -53.73 6.25 -2.22
C SER A 2 -54.07 4.89 -2.82
N THR A 3 -53.49 3.83 -2.26
CA THR A 3 -53.95 2.46 -2.49
C THR A 3 -54.27 1.82 -1.14
N ALA A 4 -55.52 1.40 -1.05
CA ALA A 4 -56.19 0.92 0.14
C ALA A 4 -56.15 -0.62 0.22
N LEU A 5 -56.29 -1.10 1.46
CA LEU A 5 -57.01 -2.32 1.86
C LEU A 5 -56.68 -3.65 1.18
N ALA A 6 -56.10 -4.57 1.96
CA ALA A 6 -56.51 -5.98 1.93
C ALA A 6 -56.21 -6.62 3.29
N ARG A 7 -57.23 -6.68 4.15
CA ARG A 7 -57.22 -7.37 5.45
C ARG A 7 -57.56 -8.84 5.18
N THR A 8 -56.53 -9.69 5.10
CA THR A 8 -56.71 -11.13 4.95
C THR A 8 -56.96 -11.78 6.32
N SER A 9 -58.05 -12.55 6.36
CA SER A 9 -58.54 -13.30 7.51
C SER A 9 -57.59 -14.42 7.92
N SER A 10 -57.25 -14.44 9.20
CA SER A 10 -56.43 -15.48 9.84
C SER A 10 -57.20 -16.80 9.95
N PRO A 11 -56.66 -17.93 9.46
CA PRO A 11 -57.23 -19.25 9.72
C PRO A 11 -56.96 -19.69 11.16
N LYS A 12 -58.01 -20.17 11.83
CA LYS A 12 -57.99 -20.74 13.18
C LYS A 12 -57.33 -22.12 13.12
N PRO A 13 -56.21 -22.37 13.82
CA PRO A 13 -55.58 -23.69 13.82
C PRO A 13 -56.41 -24.73 14.60
N PRO A 14 -56.35 -26.01 14.21
CA PRO A 14 -57.08 -27.10 14.85
C PRO A 14 -56.52 -27.42 16.24
N GLU A 15 -57.44 -27.62 17.19
CA GLU A 15 -57.18 -28.17 18.52
C GLU A 15 -56.57 -29.57 18.41
N THR A 16 -55.28 -29.67 18.72
CA THR A 16 -54.56 -30.93 18.89
C THR A 16 -54.72 -31.45 20.31
N SER A 17 -55.22 -32.68 20.43
CA SER A 17 -55.44 -33.45 21.66
C SER A 17 -54.24 -33.48 22.63
N PRO A 18 -54.47 -33.36 23.94
CA PRO A 18 -53.46 -33.58 24.97
C PRO A 18 -53.41 -35.06 25.35
N ALA A 19 -52.55 -35.86 24.69
CA ALA A 19 -52.34 -37.27 25.05
C ALA A 19 -50.89 -37.75 24.94
N PHE A 20 -49.92 -36.84 25.16
CA PHE A 20 -48.51 -37.19 25.35
C PHE A 20 -47.93 -36.50 26.60
N GLY A 21 -48.71 -36.52 27.69
CA GLY A 21 -48.19 -36.19 29.01
C GLY A 21 -47.28 -37.32 29.51
N ASN A 22 -46.11 -36.94 30.02
CA ASN A 22 -45.30 -37.69 31.00
C ASN A 22 -44.00 -38.37 30.53
N VAL A 23 -43.55 -38.19 29.28
CA VAL A 23 -42.18 -38.64 28.89
C VAL A 23 -41.14 -37.50 28.94
N MET A 24 -41.57 -36.25 29.07
CA MET A 24 -40.69 -35.06 29.05
C MET A 24 -40.29 -34.53 30.44
N GLU A 25 -40.88 -35.03 31.52
CA GLU A 25 -40.54 -34.63 32.89
C GLU A 25 -39.07 -34.87 33.29
N PRO A 26 -38.43 -36.02 33.00
CA PRO A 26 -37.03 -36.21 33.39
C PRO A 26 -36.09 -35.28 32.61
N LEU A 27 -36.46 -34.91 31.38
CA LEU A 27 -35.70 -33.99 30.53
C LEU A 27 -35.72 -32.56 31.08
N ASN A 28 -36.85 -32.11 31.62
CA ASN A 28 -36.98 -30.80 32.27
C ASN A 28 -36.23 -30.75 33.61
N ALA A 29 -36.21 -31.85 34.38
CA ALA A 29 -35.45 -31.95 35.62
C ALA A 29 -33.92 -31.90 35.37
N VAL A 30 -33.44 -32.63 34.35
CA VAL A 30 -32.02 -32.57 33.93
C VAL A 30 -31.68 -31.19 33.38
N ALA A 31 -32.54 -30.57 32.57
CA ALA A 31 -32.34 -29.20 32.09
C ALA A 31 -32.25 -28.19 33.24
N GLY A 32 -33.06 -28.34 34.29
CA GLY A 32 -33.01 -27.50 35.50
C GLY A 32 -31.70 -27.64 36.27
N ALA A 33 -31.23 -28.87 36.49
CA ALA A 33 -29.97 -29.15 37.18
C ALA A 33 -28.73 -28.67 36.40
N VAL A 34 -28.79 -28.73 35.07
CA VAL A 34 -27.74 -28.16 34.19
C VAL A 34 -27.75 -26.63 34.26
N LYS A 35 -28.94 -26.00 34.28
CA LYS A 35 -29.08 -24.54 34.33
C LYS A 35 -28.60 -23.93 35.65
N THR A 36 -28.76 -24.63 36.77
CA THR A 36 -28.26 -24.18 38.09
C THR A 36 -26.74 -24.30 38.19
N LYS A 37 -26.13 -25.38 37.69
CA LYS A 37 -24.66 -25.49 37.58
C LYS A 37 -24.08 -24.47 36.59
N PHE A 38 -24.76 -24.19 35.48
CA PHE A 38 -24.33 -23.15 34.54
C PHE A 38 -24.39 -21.76 35.18
N ARG A 39 -25.38 -21.47 36.03
CA ARG A 39 -25.51 -20.19 36.72
C ARG A 39 -24.32 -19.87 37.64
N SER A 40 -23.72 -20.87 38.28
CA SER A 40 -22.52 -20.64 39.10
C SER A 40 -21.25 -20.44 38.28
N LEU A 41 -21.18 -20.99 37.06
CA LEU A 41 -20.07 -20.83 36.12
C LEU A 41 -20.20 -19.60 35.21
N THR A 42 -21.38 -19.00 35.12
CA THR A 42 -21.68 -17.85 34.23
C THR A 42 -20.72 -16.66 34.41
N PRO A 43 -20.34 -16.22 35.63
CA PRO A 43 -19.45 -15.06 35.76
C PRO A 43 -18.04 -15.31 35.20
N GLN A 44 -17.58 -16.56 35.16
CA GLN A 44 -16.26 -16.92 34.57
C GLN A 44 -16.34 -17.19 33.07
N LEU A 45 -17.50 -17.64 32.58
CA LEU A 45 -17.72 -17.92 31.15
C LEU A 45 -17.79 -16.65 30.31
N VAL A 46 -18.29 -15.53 30.85
CA VAL A 46 -18.43 -14.27 30.09
C VAL A 46 -17.06 -13.71 29.66
N PRO A 47 -16.06 -13.51 30.55
CA PRO A 47 -14.73 -13.05 30.13
C PRO A 47 -14.04 -14.02 29.16
N LEU A 48 -14.21 -15.34 29.36
CA LEU A 48 -13.62 -16.35 28.49
C LEU A 48 -14.25 -16.33 27.09
N ALA A 49 -15.57 -16.20 27.00
CA ALA A 49 -16.28 -16.08 25.72
C ALA A 49 -15.90 -14.78 24.99
N VAL A 50 -15.79 -13.66 25.72
CA VAL A 50 -15.31 -12.39 25.16
C VAL A 50 -13.88 -12.53 24.66
N CYS A 51 -12.99 -13.16 25.43
CA CYS A 51 -11.60 -13.39 25.04
C CYS A 51 -11.51 -14.29 23.79
N LEU A 52 -12.27 -15.39 23.79
CA LEU A 52 -12.33 -16.35 22.68
C LEU A 52 -12.90 -15.73 21.39
N GLY A 53 -13.83 -14.78 21.50
CA GLY A 53 -14.38 -14.06 20.35
C GLY A 53 -13.49 -12.90 19.87
N VAL A 54 -12.86 -12.17 20.79
CA VAL A 54 -12.07 -10.97 20.46
C VAL A 54 -10.68 -11.34 19.93
N ILE A 55 -10.00 -12.33 20.51
CA ILE A 55 -8.65 -12.77 20.06
C ILE A 55 -8.60 -13.06 18.55
N PRO A 56 -9.49 -13.89 17.95
CA PRO A 56 -9.43 -14.15 16.52
C PRO A 56 -9.67 -12.88 15.70
N ILE A 57 -10.62 -12.02 16.09
CA ILE A 57 -10.86 -10.73 15.43
C ILE A 57 -9.59 -9.87 15.44
N LEU A 58 -8.89 -9.81 16.58
CA LEU A 58 -7.62 -9.09 16.70
C LEU A 58 -6.53 -9.68 15.80
N ILE A 59 -6.40 -11.01 15.76
CA ILE A 59 -5.44 -11.69 14.88
C ILE A 59 -5.73 -11.36 13.41
N PHE A 60 -7.00 -11.47 12.97
CA PHE A 60 -7.38 -11.15 11.59
C PHE A 60 -7.17 -9.68 11.25
N SER A 61 -7.54 -8.77 12.15
CA SER A 61 -7.33 -7.33 11.96
C SER A 61 -5.84 -6.98 11.90
N SER A 62 -5.01 -7.65 12.70
CA SER A 62 -3.55 -7.53 12.71
C SER A 62 -2.90 -8.02 11.42
N LEU A 63 -3.31 -9.20 10.94
CA LEU A 63 -2.90 -9.73 9.63
C LEU A 63 -3.34 -8.79 8.50
N GLY A 64 -4.57 -8.28 8.56
CA GLY A 64 -5.10 -7.31 7.61
C GLY A 64 -4.27 -6.02 7.56
N ALA A 65 -3.84 -5.50 8.71
CA ALA A 65 -2.95 -4.34 8.78
C ALA A 65 -1.60 -4.63 8.11
N GLY A 66 -1.00 -5.81 8.37
CA GLY A 66 0.24 -6.22 7.72
C GLY A 66 0.10 -6.35 6.19
N LEU A 67 -0.99 -6.98 5.72
CA LEU A 67 -1.30 -7.10 4.29
C LEU A 67 -1.53 -5.73 3.63
N ALA A 68 -2.24 -4.82 4.30
CA ALA A 68 -2.46 -3.47 3.81
C ALA A 68 -1.14 -2.71 3.59
N VAL A 69 -0.21 -2.81 4.55
CA VAL A 69 1.14 -2.23 4.41
C VAL A 69 1.90 -2.88 3.25
N TRP A 70 1.81 -4.20 3.09
CA TRP A 70 2.48 -4.89 1.99
C TRP A 70 1.95 -4.47 0.61
N ILE A 71 0.62 -4.37 0.44
CA ILE A 71 -0.01 -3.95 -0.82
C ILE A 71 0.28 -2.46 -1.10
N SER A 72 0.45 -1.64 -0.07
CA SER A 72 0.81 -0.23 -0.23
C SER A 72 2.25 0.00 -0.72
N ALA A 73 3.06 -1.06 -0.79
CA ALA A 73 4.45 -0.95 -1.21
C ALA A 73 4.53 -0.43 -2.66
N PRO A 74 5.37 0.59 -2.92
CA PRO A 74 5.51 1.18 -4.25
C PRO A 74 5.92 0.10 -5.28
N SER A 75 5.08 -0.12 -6.30
CA SER A 75 5.32 -1.09 -7.36
C SER A 75 6.09 -0.45 -8.53
N SER A 76 7.15 -1.12 -8.98
CA SER A 76 7.79 -0.76 -10.25
C SER A 76 6.84 -1.02 -11.40
N TRP A 77 6.95 -0.23 -12.47
CA TRP A 77 6.15 -0.44 -13.67
C TRP A 77 7.04 -0.90 -14.84
N GLN A 78 6.41 -1.60 -15.79
CA GLN A 78 7.02 -2.05 -17.03
C GLN A 78 6.00 -1.85 -18.14
N ALA A 79 6.45 -1.40 -19.30
CA ALA A 79 5.60 -1.22 -20.47
C ALA A 79 6.33 -1.69 -21.75
N PRO A 80 5.64 -2.38 -22.65
CA PRO A 80 6.23 -2.85 -23.91
C PRO A 80 6.56 -1.68 -24.84
N VAL A 81 7.67 -1.79 -25.55
CA VAL A 81 8.14 -0.79 -26.52
C VAL A 81 8.03 -1.41 -27.93
N TYR A 82 7.19 -0.83 -28.78
CA TYR A 82 7.01 -1.26 -30.16
C TYR A 82 7.83 -0.36 -31.09
N LEU A 83 9.01 -0.84 -31.49
CA LEU A 83 9.91 -0.12 -32.38
C LEU A 83 9.39 -0.14 -33.83
N GLN A 84 9.49 1.00 -34.49
CA GLN A 84 9.16 1.21 -35.89
C GLN A 84 10.45 1.19 -36.72
N TYR A 85 10.42 0.50 -37.85
CA TYR A 85 11.54 0.29 -38.77
C TYR A 85 11.14 0.71 -40.18
N GLY A 86 12.12 0.99 -41.05
CA GLY A 86 11.89 1.17 -42.50
C GLY A 86 11.86 2.61 -43.03
N ASP A 87 11.91 3.62 -42.16
CA ASP A 87 11.86 5.03 -42.57
C ASP A 87 13.25 5.63 -42.90
N GLY A 88 14.31 4.81 -42.91
CA GLY A 88 15.70 5.26 -43.07
C GLY A 88 16.26 6.07 -41.87
N LEU A 89 15.44 6.19 -40.81
CA LEU A 89 15.79 6.73 -39.50
C LEU A 89 16.14 5.59 -38.54
N PRO A 90 16.92 5.85 -37.48
CA PRO A 90 17.13 4.88 -36.42
C PRO A 90 15.78 4.39 -35.86
N PRO A 91 15.64 3.10 -35.53
CA PRO A 91 14.43 2.55 -34.97
C PRO A 91 13.91 3.37 -33.79
N TYR A 92 12.63 3.76 -33.87
CA TYR A 92 12.02 4.64 -32.88
C TYR A 92 10.68 4.10 -32.38
N ALA A 93 10.28 4.52 -31.19
CA ALA A 93 8.99 4.18 -30.61
C ALA A 93 8.44 5.38 -29.84
N ASN A 94 7.14 5.59 -29.97
CA ASN A 94 6.40 6.56 -29.18
C ASN A 94 5.34 5.83 -28.36
N MET A 95 5.36 6.01 -27.05
CA MET A 95 4.44 5.32 -26.15
C MET A 95 4.02 6.17 -24.96
N LEU A 96 2.81 5.93 -24.47
CA LEU A 96 2.33 6.51 -23.22
C LEU A 96 2.82 5.68 -22.04
N LEU A 97 3.53 6.30 -21.11
CA LEU A 97 3.93 5.63 -19.87
C LEU A 97 2.70 5.41 -18.96
N PRO A 98 2.71 4.36 -18.12
CA PRO A 98 1.70 4.19 -17.07
C PRO A 98 1.63 5.44 -16.18
N ARG A 99 0.50 5.65 -15.51
CA ARG A 99 0.31 6.82 -14.62
C ARG A 99 1.40 6.85 -13.54
N LEU A 100 2.27 7.86 -13.58
CA LEU A 100 3.39 8.02 -12.67
C LEU A 100 3.00 8.84 -11.44
N ASN A 101 3.64 8.57 -10.30
CA ASN A 101 3.48 9.37 -9.10
C ASN A 101 4.45 10.56 -9.13
N THR A 102 3.92 11.78 -9.03
CA THR A 102 4.70 13.03 -9.13
C THR A 102 5.62 13.28 -7.94
N LYS A 103 5.48 12.52 -6.85
CA LYS A 103 6.30 12.65 -5.63
C LYS A 103 7.41 11.59 -5.55
N GLN A 104 7.46 10.65 -6.48
CA GLN A 104 8.39 9.52 -6.42
C GLN A 104 9.49 9.65 -7.48
N PRO A 105 10.76 9.45 -7.13
CA PRO A 105 11.83 9.36 -8.10
C PRO A 105 11.89 7.95 -8.73
N TYR A 106 12.10 7.90 -10.03
CA TYR A 106 12.20 6.68 -10.82
C TYR A 106 13.57 6.58 -11.50
N ASP A 107 14.15 5.39 -11.46
CA ASP A 107 15.24 4.98 -12.33
C ASP A 107 14.62 4.30 -13.57
N ILE A 108 14.87 4.85 -14.76
CA ILE A 108 14.27 4.37 -16.01
C ILE A 108 15.34 3.60 -16.80
N THR A 109 15.07 2.32 -17.03
CA THR A 109 15.91 1.41 -17.80
C THR A 109 15.16 0.94 -19.04
N LEU A 110 15.86 0.86 -20.17
CA LEU A 110 15.36 0.20 -21.37
C LEU A 110 15.99 -1.17 -21.45
N HIS A 111 15.16 -2.20 -21.51
CA HIS A 111 15.60 -3.56 -21.72
C HIS A 111 15.32 -3.98 -23.15
N LEU A 112 16.33 -4.53 -23.80
CA LEU A 112 16.33 -4.93 -25.19
C LEU A 112 16.70 -6.41 -25.27
N ASN A 113 15.89 -7.18 -25.95
CA ASN A 113 16.20 -8.54 -26.34
C ASN A 113 16.60 -8.53 -27.81
N VAL A 114 17.88 -8.73 -28.06
CA VAL A 114 18.50 -8.57 -29.38
C VAL A 114 18.99 -9.94 -29.87
N PRO A 115 18.61 -10.41 -31.06
CA PRO A 115 19.19 -11.62 -31.63
C PRO A 115 20.69 -11.41 -31.89
N ALA A 116 21.51 -12.40 -31.54
CA ALA A 116 22.95 -12.43 -31.77
C ALA A 116 23.30 -12.66 -33.25
N SER A 117 22.71 -11.90 -34.17
CA SER A 117 23.07 -11.88 -35.59
C SER A 117 24.41 -11.19 -35.81
N ALA A 118 25.10 -11.53 -36.89
CA ALA A 118 26.34 -10.87 -37.28
C ALA A 118 26.14 -9.36 -37.46
N ASP A 119 25.00 -8.95 -38.03
CA ASP A 119 24.66 -7.55 -38.29
C ASP A 119 24.52 -6.76 -36.99
N ASN A 120 23.78 -7.29 -36.01
CA ASN A 120 23.61 -6.63 -34.71
C ASN A 120 24.92 -6.49 -33.94
N LEU A 121 25.82 -7.48 -34.08
CA LEU A 121 27.15 -7.42 -33.47
C LEU A 121 28.08 -6.44 -34.23
N ALA A 122 27.91 -6.31 -35.54
CA ALA A 122 28.70 -5.42 -36.39
C ALA A 122 28.36 -3.93 -36.21
N ILE A 123 27.16 -3.60 -35.72
CA ILE A 123 26.78 -2.20 -35.36
C ILE A 123 27.77 -1.59 -34.36
N GLY A 124 28.30 -2.41 -33.45
CA GLY A 124 29.20 -1.98 -32.39
C GLY A 124 28.50 -1.03 -31.41
N ASN A 125 29.12 0.12 -31.16
CA ASN A 125 28.55 1.14 -30.28
C ASN A 125 27.35 1.80 -30.96
N PHE A 126 26.20 1.80 -30.28
CA PHE A 126 25.01 2.53 -30.70
C PHE A 126 24.53 3.44 -29.58
N MET A 127 23.71 4.43 -29.95
CA MET A 127 23.11 5.35 -29.00
C MET A 127 21.65 4.97 -28.76
N THR A 128 21.21 5.08 -27.52
CA THR A 128 19.80 5.06 -27.14
C THR A 128 19.42 6.43 -26.65
N SER A 129 18.41 7.04 -27.26
CA SER A 129 17.86 8.33 -26.87
C SER A 129 16.48 8.15 -26.25
N LEU A 130 16.21 8.86 -25.17
CA LEU A 130 14.92 8.91 -24.49
C LEU A 130 14.51 10.36 -24.29
N SER A 131 13.41 10.75 -24.92
CA SER A 131 12.76 12.04 -24.75
C SER A 131 11.41 11.84 -24.06
N LEU A 132 11.29 12.30 -22.82
CA LEU A 132 10.05 12.32 -22.06
C LEU A 132 9.30 13.63 -22.31
N ARG A 133 8.04 13.55 -22.72
CA ARG A 133 7.19 14.70 -23.05
C ARG A 133 5.88 14.65 -22.27
N THR A 134 5.30 15.82 -22.02
CA THR A 134 3.94 15.96 -21.50
C THR A 134 2.90 15.74 -22.61
N SER A 135 1.63 15.58 -22.25
CA SER A 135 0.52 15.56 -23.22
C SER A 135 0.39 16.86 -24.03
N SER A 136 0.89 17.98 -23.49
CA SER A 136 1.02 19.27 -24.19
C SER A 136 2.29 19.38 -25.06
N ASN A 137 2.95 18.27 -25.38
CA ASN A 137 4.19 18.21 -26.17
C ASN A 137 5.38 19.01 -25.60
N VAL A 138 5.35 19.37 -24.31
CA VAL A 138 6.50 19.99 -23.64
C VAL A 138 7.48 18.91 -23.24
N THR A 139 8.72 19.00 -23.73
CA THR A 139 9.82 18.10 -23.35
C THR A 139 10.22 18.32 -21.90
N LEU A 140 10.07 17.29 -21.08
CA LEU A 140 10.49 17.29 -19.68
C LEU A 140 11.99 17.01 -19.57
N VAL A 141 12.45 15.98 -20.29
CA VAL A 141 13.82 15.47 -20.24
C VAL A 141 14.18 14.84 -21.58
N ASP A 142 15.39 15.09 -22.07
CA ASP A 142 16.01 14.38 -23.20
C ASP A 142 17.37 13.86 -22.76
N VAL A 143 17.60 12.55 -22.88
CA VAL A 143 18.86 11.90 -22.49
C VAL A 143 19.29 10.90 -23.55
N ARG A 144 20.61 10.80 -23.76
CA ARG A 144 21.22 9.87 -24.70
C ARG A 144 22.29 9.05 -23.99
N ARG A 145 22.31 7.74 -24.21
CA ARG A 145 23.25 6.80 -23.60
C ARG A 145 23.90 5.92 -24.68
N PRO A 146 25.24 5.84 -24.72
CA PRO A 146 25.92 4.87 -25.56
C PRO A 146 25.76 3.48 -24.95
N SER A 147 25.64 2.46 -25.80
CA SER A 147 25.70 1.08 -25.36
C SER A 147 26.27 0.19 -26.46
N LEU A 148 26.77 -0.98 -26.06
CA LEU A 148 27.45 -1.94 -26.91
C LEU A 148 26.88 -3.32 -26.62
N ILE A 149 26.46 -4.03 -27.65
CA ILE A 149 26.07 -5.43 -27.53
C ILE A 149 27.31 -6.29 -27.65
N LEU A 150 27.56 -7.10 -26.63
CA LEU A 150 28.67 -8.03 -26.61
C LEU A 150 28.21 -9.41 -27.07
N PRO A 151 29.04 -10.15 -27.82
CA PRO A 151 28.73 -11.52 -28.16
C PRO A 151 28.58 -12.34 -26.88
N PRO A 152 27.61 -13.24 -26.81
CA PRO A 152 27.36 -13.99 -25.59
C PRO A 152 28.56 -14.89 -25.31
N ASN A 153 29.07 -14.85 -24.07
CA ASN A 153 30.26 -15.59 -23.67
C ASN A 153 30.09 -17.10 -23.95
N ARG A 154 30.81 -17.62 -24.95
CA ARG A 154 30.82 -19.04 -25.32
C ARG A 154 31.70 -19.81 -24.33
N ARG A 155 31.22 -20.02 -23.11
CA ARG A 155 31.88 -20.93 -22.17
C ARG A 155 31.58 -22.38 -22.57
N PHE A 156 32.52 -22.98 -23.31
CA PHE A 156 32.86 -24.42 -23.38
C PHE A 156 31.72 -25.46 -23.29
N ILE A 157 30.64 -25.34 -24.07
CA ILE A 157 29.73 -26.48 -24.30
C ILE A 157 29.78 -26.82 -25.80
N PRO A 158 30.55 -27.85 -26.19
CA PRO A 158 30.79 -28.19 -27.60
C PRO A 158 29.66 -28.96 -28.28
N LEU A 159 28.49 -29.15 -27.66
CA LEU A 159 27.43 -29.96 -28.25
C LEU A 159 26.06 -29.34 -27.98
N THR A 160 25.41 -28.82 -29.02
CA THR A 160 23.99 -29.13 -29.38
C THR A 160 23.53 -28.33 -30.60
N ILE A 161 22.88 -29.03 -31.52
CA ILE A 161 22.51 -28.67 -32.92
C ILE A 161 21.23 -27.81 -32.96
N SER A 162 21.01 -26.93 -31.98
CA SER A 162 19.82 -26.09 -31.96
C SER A 162 20.12 -24.72 -32.57
N SER A 163 19.69 -24.52 -33.81
CA SER A 163 19.87 -23.29 -34.61
C SER A 163 19.00 -22.10 -34.16
N LEU A 164 18.48 -22.11 -32.93
CA LEU A 164 17.68 -20.98 -32.46
C LEU A 164 18.57 -19.74 -32.38
N PRO A 165 18.11 -18.59 -32.91
CA PRO A 165 18.83 -17.34 -32.76
C PRO A 165 19.00 -17.09 -31.26
N LYS A 166 20.25 -16.96 -30.82
CA LYS A 166 20.54 -16.70 -29.42
C LYS A 166 20.14 -15.26 -29.10
N LEU A 167 19.11 -15.06 -28.27
CA LEU A 167 18.74 -13.74 -27.79
C LEU A 167 19.73 -13.28 -26.72
N ILE A 168 20.15 -12.03 -26.82
CA ILE A 168 20.99 -11.32 -25.87
C ILE A 168 20.07 -10.33 -25.15
N GLU A 169 19.95 -10.47 -23.83
CA GLU A 169 19.31 -9.47 -22.99
C GLU A 169 20.31 -8.35 -22.70
N HIS A 170 19.92 -7.12 -23.03
CA HIS A 170 20.75 -5.93 -22.91
C HIS A 170 19.97 -4.83 -22.19
N GLU A 171 20.56 -4.28 -21.14
CA GLU A 171 19.93 -3.25 -20.31
C GLU A 171 20.66 -1.92 -20.47
N VAL A 172 19.91 -0.87 -20.82
CA VAL A 172 20.43 0.49 -20.99
C VAL A 172 19.85 1.40 -19.90
N PRO A 173 20.66 1.87 -18.93
CA PRO A 173 20.20 2.78 -17.89
C PRO A 173 20.08 4.20 -18.45
N LEU A 174 18.85 4.66 -18.71
CA LEU A 174 18.59 5.93 -19.38
C LEU A 174 18.61 7.09 -18.38
N LEU A 175 17.77 7.00 -17.35
CA LEU A 175 17.61 8.04 -16.33
C LEU A 175 17.76 7.47 -14.93
N SER A 176 18.36 8.25 -14.04
CA SER A 176 18.42 7.98 -12.61
C SER A 176 17.66 9.05 -11.85
N SER A 177 16.87 8.66 -10.85
CA SER A 177 16.15 9.55 -9.93
C SER A 177 15.26 10.60 -10.61
N PHE A 178 14.62 10.26 -11.73
CA PHE A 178 13.70 11.14 -12.43
C PHE A 178 12.40 11.31 -11.64
N VAL A 179 12.04 12.55 -11.32
CA VAL A 179 10.77 12.89 -10.65
C VAL A 179 9.82 13.51 -11.68
N PRO A 180 8.72 12.83 -12.05
CA PRO A 180 7.81 13.35 -13.06
C PRO A 180 7.00 14.53 -12.52
N ARG A 181 6.90 15.61 -13.29
CA ARG A 181 6.05 16.77 -12.93
C ARG A 181 4.58 16.52 -13.17
N THR A 182 4.26 15.62 -14.11
CA THR A 182 2.90 15.26 -14.51
C THR A 182 2.70 13.75 -14.40
N PRO A 183 1.49 13.27 -14.07
CA PRO A 183 1.23 11.83 -13.95
C PRO A 183 1.18 11.12 -15.31
N SER A 184 0.92 11.86 -16.39
CA SER A 184 0.92 11.36 -17.77
C SER A 184 2.16 11.87 -18.49
N VAL A 185 2.98 10.95 -18.99
CA VAL A 185 4.24 11.22 -19.69
C VAL A 185 4.29 10.33 -20.93
N ILE A 186 4.63 10.93 -22.06
CA ILE A 186 4.84 10.25 -23.33
C ILE A 186 6.35 10.04 -23.48
N ALA A 187 6.77 8.81 -23.74
CA ALA A 187 8.16 8.45 -23.97
C ALA A 187 8.41 8.26 -25.47
N LEU A 188 9.32 9.07 -26.01
CA LEU A 188 9.91 8.86 -27.33
C LEU A 188 11.27 8.20 -27.14
N ILE A 189 11.42 6.99 -27.66
CA ILE A 189 12.65 6.20 -27.59
C ILE A 189 13.20 6.08 -28.99
N GLU A 190 14.50 6.27 -29.15
CA GLU A 190 15.19 6.00 -30.41
C GLU A 190 16.43 5.17 -30.13
N ILE A 191 16.70 4.20 -30.98
CA ILE A 191 17.81 3.25 -30.81
C ILE A 191 18.58 3.18 -32.12
N GLY A 192 19.89 3.34 -32.06
CA GLY A 192 20.77 3.12 -33.20
C GLY A 192 21.81 4.21 -33.34
N ARG A 193 22.38 4.28 -34.54
CA ARG A 193 23.43 5.23 -34.90
C ARG A 193 22.82 6.38 -35.71
N ARG A 194 23.06 7.61 -35.26
CA ARG A 194 22.65 8.83 -35.97
C ARG A 194 23.78 9.44 -36.79
N ASP A 195 25.01 8.97 -36.61
CA ASP A 195 26.10 9.41 -37.45
C ASP A 195 25.83 8.96 -38.87
N GLY A 196 26.05 9.84 -39.85
CA GLY A 196 25.87 9.56 -41.28
C GLY A 196 26.87 8.53 -41.83
N TRP A 197 27.47 7.72 -40.96
CA TRP A 197 28.30 6.59 -41.31
C TRP A 197 27.43 5.61 -42.09
N LYS A 198 27.51 5.68 -43.42
CA LYS A 198 27.04 4.62 -44.30
C LYS A 198 27.84 3.38 -43.91
N SER A 199 27.16 2.46 -43.25
CA SER A 199 27.64 1.21 -42.67
C SER A 199 28.88 0.61 -43.34
N VAL A 200 29.71 -0.07 -42.56
CA VAL A 200 30.58 -1.12 -43.10
C VAL A 200 29.68 -2.16 -43.78
N GLY A 201 29.71 -2.28 -45.12
CA GLY A 201 28.88 -3.23 -45.90
C GLY A 201 27.71 -2.62 -46.69
N HIS A 202 26.69 -3.44 -47.01
CA HIS A 202 25.57 -3.13 -47.92
C HIS A 202 24.45 -2.22 -47.34
N GLY A 203 24.67 -1.54 -46.21
CA GLY A 203 23.65 -0.70 -45.55
C GLY A 203 23.15 -1.24 -44.21
N GLU A 204 23.49 -2.49 -43.88
CA GLU A 204 22.92 -3.27 -42.77
C GLU A 204 23.38 -2.80 -41.36
N GLY A 205 24.44 -2.00 -41.27
CA GLY A 205 25.02 -1.57 -39.99
C GLY A 205 24.39 -0.33 -39.33
N ARG A 206 23.27 0.19 -39.85
CA ARG A 206 22.63 1.42 -39.32
C ARG A 206 21.58 1.17 -38.25
N GLU A 207 20.90 0.04 -38.32
CA GLU A 207 19.69 -0.22 -37.54
C GLU A 207 19.90 -1.45 -36.65
N LEU A 208 19.57 -1.30 -35.37
CA LEU A 208 19.61 -2.42 -34.44
C LEU A 208 18.33 -3.24 -34.58
N SER A 209 18.45 -4.49 -35.00
CA SER A 209 17.31 -5.41 -35.05
C SER A 209 17.00 -5.90 -33.64
N VAL A 210 15.86 -5.49 -33.08
CA VAL A 210 15.43 -5.87 -31.73
C VAL A 210 14.23 -6.81 -31.81
N TRP A 211 14.29 -7.93 -31.08
CA TRP A 211 13.20 -8.91 -31.00
C TRP A 211 12.06 -8.42 -30.09
N THR A 212 12.40 -8.07 -28.86
CA THR A 212 11.46 -7.42 -27.94
C THR A 212 12.14 -6.32 -27.14
N ALA A 213 11.38 -5.28 -26.83
CA ALA A 213 11.85 -4.18 -26.01
C ALA A 213 10.81 -3.83 -24.94
N TYR A 214 11.28 -3.49 -23.75
CA TYR A 214 10.43 -3.01 -22.67
C TYR A 214 11.13 -1.91 -21.90
N ILE A 215 10.38 -0.86 -21.56
CA ILE A 215 10.86 0.21 -20.71
C ILE A 215 10.35 -0.04 -19.29
N ARG A 216 11.25 0.05 -18.32
CA ARG A 216 10.99 -0.23 -16.93
C ARG A 216 11.32 0.99 -16.09
N GLY A 217 10.38 1.40 -15.25
CA GLY A 217 10.61 2.42 -14.22
C GLY A 217 10.68 1.77 -12.85
N LYS A 218 11.89 1.68 -12.31
CA LYS A 218 12.12 1.22 -10.94
C LYS A 218 11.99 2.40 -10.00
N ILE A 219 11.10 2.31 -9.02
CA ILE A 219 10.98 3.33 -7.99
C ILE A 219 12.26 3.29 -7.16
N ARG A 220 12.83 4.47 -6.88
CA ARG A 220 13.96 4.63 -5.96
C ARG A 220 13.44 5.19 -4.64
N PRO A 221 12.84 4.34 -3.77
CA PRO A 221 12.20 4.82 -2.57
C PRO A 221 13.26 5.45 -1.64
N SER A 222 12.98 6.65 -1.16
CA SER A 222 13.81 7.36 -0.19
C SER A 222 13.15 7.33 1.20
N GLY A 223 13.97 7.45 2.26
CA GLY A 223 13.49 7.52 3.64
C GLY A 223 12.79 6.23 4.11
N ILE A 224 11.72 6.41 4.89
CA ILE A 224 10.94 5.31 5.52
C ILE A 224 10.36 4.38 4.44
N LEU A 225 9.90 4.94 3.31
CA LEU A 225 9.40 4.16 2.18
C LEU A 225 10.47 3.23 1.59
N GLY A 226 11.74 3.62 1.67
CA GLY A 226 12.87 2.77 1.26
C GLY A 226 13.00 1.53 2.14
N ILE A 227 12.79 1.67 3.44
CA ILE A 227 12.79 0.56 4.39
C ILE A 227 11.60 -0.36 4.11
N LEU A 228 10.40 0.21 3.89
CA LEU A 228 9.19 -0.56 3.52
C LEU A 228 9.40 -1.38 2.26
N ALA A 229 9.96 -0.78 1.21
CA ALA A 229 10.18 -1.44 -0.07
C ALA A 229 11.29 -2.52 0.00
N ARG A 230 12.31 -2.30 0.84
CA ARG A 230 13.43 -3.25 0.98
C ARG A 230 13.05 -4.50 1.78
N PHE A 231 12.21 -4.37 2.79
CA PHE A 231 11.85 -5.48 3.68
C PHE A 231 10.34 -5.59 3.93
N PRO A 232 9.51 -5.84 2.89
CA PRO A 232 8.06 -5.81 3.00
C PRO A 232 7.51 -6.79 4.03
N ILE A 233 8.08 -8.00 4.10
CA ILE A 233 7.65 -9.04 5.04
C ILE A 233 7.96 -8.63 6.48
N THR A 234 9.16 -8.10 6.75
CA THR A 234 9.54 -7.70 8.11
C THR A 234 8.70 -6.53 8.61
N VAL A 235 8.42 -5.55 7.75
CA VAL A 235 7.62 -4.38 8.14
C VAL A 235 6.17 -4.78 8.35
N ALA A 236 5.60 -5.65 7.50
CA ALA A 236 4.27 -6.21 7.71
C ALA A 236 4.18 -7.01 9.03
N PHE A 237 5.21 -7.79 9.36
CA PHE A 237 5.27 -8.55 10.61
C PHE A 237 5.35 -7.64 11.84
N ILE A 238 6.22 -6.62 11.82
CA ILE A 238 6.33 -5.62 12.89
C ILE A 238 5.01 -4.85 13.04
N ALA A 239 4.38 -4.44 11.94
CA ALA A 239 3.07 -3.77 11.95
C ALA A 239 1.98 -4.65 12.56
N SER A 240 1.96 -5.95 12.24
CA SER A 240 1.05 -6.92 12.84
C SER A 240 1.31 -7.05 14.35
N ILE A 241 2.56 -7.32 14.78
CA ILE A 241 2.88 -7.43 16.21
C ILE A 241 2.50 -6.17 16.98
N THR A 242 2.84 -4.99 16.47
CA THR A 242 2.53 -3.72 17.14
C THR A 242 1.02 -3.48 17.24
N PHE A 243 0.26 -3.74 16.17
CA PHE A 243 -1.19 -3.64 16.19
C PHE A 243 -1.84 -4.63 17.17
N PHE A 244 -1.35 -5.88 17.18
CA PHE A 244 -1.83 -6.90 18.11
C PHE A 244 -1.55 -6.52 19.58
N ILE A 245 -0.33 -6.06 19.90
CA ILE A 245 0.03 -5.62 21.25
C ILE A 245 -0.82 -4.41 21.68
N LEU A 246 -0.99 -3.41 20.83
CA LEU A 246 -1.83 -2.24 21.12
C LEU A 246 -3.28 -2.65 21.36
N SER A 247 -3.79 -3.56 20.54
CA SER A 247 -5.16 -4.06 20.68
C SER A 247 -5.35 -4.87 21.96
N LEU A 248 -4.37 -5.71 22.34
CA LEU A 248 -4.37 -6.43 23.61
C LEU A 248 -4.28 -5.47 24.81
N LEU A 249 -3.50 -4.40 24.71
CA LEU A 249 -3.39 -3.39 25.76
C LEU A 249 -4.72 -2.66 25.96
N VAL A 250 -5.36 -2.24 24.85
CA VAL A 250 -6.70 -1.65 24.88
C VAL A 250 -7.70 -2.63 25.51
N LEU A 251 -7.68 -3.90 25.11
CA LEU A 251 -8.52 -4.94 25.70
C LEU A 251 -8.27 -5.10 27.20
N ALA A 252 -7.01 -5.14 27.63
CA ALA A 252 -6.63 -5.25 29.03
C ALA A 252 -7.10 -4.04 29.86
N VAL A 253 -7.04 -2.82 29.31
CA VAL A 253 -7.57 -1.61 29.95
C VAL A 253 -9.09 -1.68 30.09
N PHE A 254 -9.81 -2.23 29.10
CA PHE A 254 -11.26 -2.39 29.16
C PHE A 254 -11.73 -3.55 30.06
N LEU A 255 -11.01 -4.68 30.09
CA LEU A 255 -11.35 -5.84 30.92
C LEU A 255 -10.82 -5.75 32.35
N GLY A 256 -9.72 -5.02 32.57
CA GLY A 256 -9.05 -4.90 33.86
C GLY A 256 -9.99 -4.49 35.00
N PRO A 257 -10.78 -3.42 34.88
CA PRO A 257 -11.74 -3.01 35.91
C PRO A 257 -12.83 -4.06 36.20
N ALA A 258 -13.25 -4.82 35.20
CA ALA A 258 -14.25 -5.88 35.39
C ALA A 258 -13.67 -7.03 36.22
N ILE A 259 -12.47 -7.49 35.86
CA ILE A 259 -11.77 -8.58 36.56
C ILE A 259 -11.42 -8.15 38.00
N LEU A 260 -10.92 -6.93 38.19
CA LEU A 260 -10.51 -6.44 39.51
C LEU A 260 -11.71 -6.31 40.48
N ARG A 261 -12.89 -5.92 39.97
CA ARG A 261 -14.13 -5.89 40.74
C ARG A 261 -14.54 -7.28 41.22
N ASP A 262 -14.43 -8.28 40.35
CA ASP A 262 -14.78 -9.66 40.71
C ASP A 262 -13.85 -10.25 41.77
N PHE A 263 -12.53 -10.00 41.66
CA PHE A 263 -11.55 -10.40 42.68
C PHE A 263 -11.82 -9.78 44.05
N THR A 264 -12.15 -8.47 44.09
CA THR A 264 -12.45 -7.76 45.34
C THR A 264 -13.70 -8.32 46.01
N ARG A 265 -14.70 -8.70 45.21
CA ARG A 265 -15.94 -9.31 45.70
C ARG A 265 -15.70 -10.67 46.35
N GLN A 266 -14.90 -11.54 45.71
CA GLN A 266 -14.62 -12.88 46.24
C GLN A 266 -13.84 -12.85 47.56
N GLN A 267 -12.87 -11.94 47.71
CA GLN A 267 -12.14 -11.78 48.98
C GLN A 267 -13.04 -11.34 50.13
N THR A 268 -14.08 -10.54 49.84
CA THR A 268 -15.02 -10.07 50.85
C THR A 268 -15.89 -11.23 51.36
N GLU A 269 -16.42 -12.06 50.46
CA GLU A 269 -17.28 -13.20 50.80
C GLU A 269 -16.52 -14.30 51.59
N GLN A 270 -15.23 -14.52 51.31
CA GLN A 270 -14.42 -15.52 52.01
C GLN A 270 -14.04 -15.08 53.44
N ASN A 271 -13.81 -13.77 53.64
CA ASN A 271 -13.52 -13.23 54.98
C ASN A 271 -14.77 -13.21 55.90
N GLU A 272 -15.97 -12.98 55.36
CA GLU A 272 -17.20 -13.06 56.16
C GLU A 272 -17.49 -14.49 56.63
N THR A 273 -17.19 -15.50 55.81
CA THR A 273 -17.44 -16.90 56.18
C THR A 273 -16.52 -17.40 57.32
N THR A 274 -15.38 -16.74 57.54
CA THR A 274 -14.44 -17.13 58.61
C THR A 274 -14.73 -16.40 59.94
N ARG A 275 -15.57 -15.35 59.94
CA ARG A 275 -15.97 -14.63 61.16
C ARG A 275 -17.36 -15.08 61.64
N SER A 276 -17.33 -15.97 62.63
CA SER A 276 -18.37 -16.29 63.63
C SER A 276 -19.51 -17.25 63.25
N PRO A 277 -19.56 -18.35 64.01
CA PRO A 277 -20.73 -18.74 64.78
C PRO A 277 -20.40 -18.55 66.26
N ASP A 278 -20.30 -17.31 66.73
CA ASP A 278 -20.37 -17.08 68.17
C ASP A 278 -20.92 -15.68 68.47
N ARG A 279 -22.25 -15.59 68.46
CA ARG A 279 -23.04 -14.82 69.42
C ARG A 279 -24.52 -14.99 69.13
N THR A 280 -25.03 -16.02 69.76
CA THR A 280 -26.39 -16.12 70.26
C THR A 280 -26.78 -14.88 71.09
N LEU A 281 -28.03 -14.49 70.90
CA LEU A 281 -28.92 -13.85 71.88
C LEU A 281 -28.65 -12.37 72.21
N THR A 282 -29.43 -11.47 71.61
CA THR A 282 -30.70 -11.01 72.21
C THR A 282 -31.19 -9.74 71.51
N GLY A 283 -32.47 -9.77 71.12
CA GLY A 283 -33.37 -8.72 71.55
C GLY A 283 -33.63 -7.56 70.59
N ARG A 284 -34.94 -7.38 70.39
CA ARG A 284 -35.64 -6.09 70.45
C ARG A 284 -35.82 -5.34 69.13
N ARG A 285 -36.88 -5.76 68.44
CA ARG A 285 -38.08 -4.93 68.14
C ARG A 285 -37.85 -3.42 68.32
N SER A 286 -37.77 -2.67 67.21
CA SER A 286 -38.35 -1.33 67.17
C SER A 286 -38.80 -0.97 65.76
N ARG A 287 -40.12 -0.77 65.65
CA ARG A 287 -40.81 -0.07 64.58
C ARG A 287 -40.63 1.44 64.81
N SER A 288 -40.21 2.18 63.78
CA SER A 288 -40.62 3.57 63.50
C SER A 288 -40.13 3.88 62.07
N SER A 289 -40.92 4.18 61.04
CA SER A 289 -41.95 5.21 60.84
C SER A 289 -41.48 6.64 61.20
N SER A 290 -40.82 7.31 60.27
CA SER A 290 -40.94 8.75 59.95
C SER A 290 -40.18 8.98 58.64
N LEU A 291 -40.80 9.23 57.48
CA LEU A 291 -41.59 10.41 57.12
C LEU A 291 -40.80 11.72 57.30
N GLY A 292 -40.41 12.30 56.16
CA GLY A 292 -40.08 13.72 56.01
C GLY A 292 -38.60 14.07 56.11
N SER A 293 -37.99 14.47 54.98
CA SER A 293 -37.36 15.80 54.90
C SER A 293 -37.01 16.13 53.45
N LEU A 294 -37.74 17.12 52.92
CA LEU A 294 -37.28 18.01 51.86
C LEU A 294 -35.98 18.71 52.28
N GLY A 295 -35.16 19.12 51.30
CA GLY A 295 -33.95 19.91 51.49
C GLY A 295 -32.96 19.67 50.34
N VAL A 296 -33.09 20.31 49.18
CA VAL A 296 -32.62 21.67 48.85
C VAL A 296 -31.09 21.74 48.59
N ALA A 297 -30.74 22.58 47.60
CA ALA A 297 -29.42 23.03 47.14
C ALA A 297 -28.77 22.13 46.09
N ARG A 298 -28.80 22.43 44.77
CA ARG A 298 -28.41 23.67 44.04
C ARG A 298 -26.91 23.97 44.15
N GLN A 299 -26.16 23.46 43.18
CA GLN A 299 -24.87 23.99 42.70
C GLN A 299 -24.72 23.43 41.28
N ARG A 300 -25.09 24.11 40.19
CA ARG A 300 -24.70 25.42 39.65
C ARG A 300 -23.18 25.57 39.52
N GLU A 301 -22.79 25.84 38.26
CA GLU A 301 -21.45 26.25 37.78
C GLU A 301 -20.40 25.13 37.78
N SER A 302 -19.62 24.91 36.73
CA SER A 302 -19.18 25.83 35.67
C SER A 302 -18.67 25.05 34.46
N SER A 303 -19.15 25.42 33.28
CA SER A 303 -18.43 25.26 32.03
C SER A 303 -17.14 26.09 32.07
N PRO A 304 -16.04 25.60 31.50
CA PRO A 304 -15.06 26.45 30.85
C PRO A 304 -15.15 26.22 29.34
N SER A 305 -15.78 27.19 28.69
CA SER A 305 -15.40 27.58 27.34
C SER A 305 -13.95 28.08 27.35
N THR A 306 -13.39 28.16 26.13
CA THR A 306 -12.19 28.93 25.77
C THR A 306 -10.89 28.14 25.79
N GLN A 307 -10.52 27.61 24.62
CA GLN A 307 -9.39 28.19 23.88
C GLN A 307 -9.47 27.80 22.40
N SER A 308 -9.97 28.75 21.61
CA SER A 308 -9.65 28.86 20.19
C SER A 308 -8.15 29.13 20.10
N SER A 309 -7.38 28.10 19.78
CA SER A 309 -6.01 28.27 19.32
C SER A 309 -6.05 28.86 17.92
N SER A 310 -5.80 30.16 17.87
CA SER A 310 -5.42 30.91 16.68
C SER A 310 -4.28 30.20 15.96
N ALA A 311 -4.49 29.88 14.69
CA ALA A 311 -3.43 29.49 13.78
C ALA A 311 -2.34 30.57 13.79
N PRO A 312 -1.05 30.20 13.94
CA PRO A 312 0.04 31.12 13.68
C PRO A 312 0.00 31.48 12.20
N SER A 313 -0.19 32.77 11.92
CA SER A 313 0.15 33.35 10.62
C SER A 313 1.59 32.95 10.25
N PRO A 314 1.83 32.45 9.03
CA PRO A 314 3.18 32.16 8.59
C PRO A 314 4.01 33.46 8.61
N PRO A 315 5.30 33.39 8.95
CA PRO A 315 6.20 34.53 8.88
C PRO A 315 6.25 35.08 7.44
N PRO A 316 6.44 36.40 7.25
CA PRO A 316 6.67 36.96 5.93
C PRO A 316 7.88 36.25 5.30
N GLU A 317 7.66 35.78 4.08
CA GLU A 317 8.66 35.22 3.20
C GLU A 317 9.85 36.21 3.14
N PRO A 318 11.07 35.80 3.53
CA PRO A 318 12.23 36.64 3.30
C PRO A 318 12.42 36.77 1.79
N ASP A 319 12.37 38.00 1.30
CA ASP A 319 12.81 38.41 -0.03
C ASP A 319 14.26 37.97 -0.22
N PHE A 320 14.44 36.75 -0.72
CA PHE A 320 15.72 36.32 -1.24
C PHE A 320 15.89 36.99 -2.61
N PRO A 321 16.94 37.79 -2.81
CA PRO A 321 17.22 38.39 -4.10
C PRO A 321 17.35 37.28 -5.12
N GLN A 322 16.57 37.40 -6.20
CA GLN A 322 16.79 36.64 -7.42
C GLN A 322 18.22 36.88 -7.88
N ALA A 323 19.14 36.02 -7.47
CA ALA A 323 20.43 35.88 -8.08
C ALA A 323 20.17 35.31 -9.47
N THR A 324 19.98 36.22 -10.42
CA THR A 324 20.07 35.96 -11.84
C THR A 324 21.44 35.34 -12.09
N LEU A 325 21.50 34.00 -12.12
CA LEU A 325 22.57 33.28 -12.78
C LEU A 325 22.39 33.50 -14.28
N ARG A 326 22.83 34.70 -14.68
CA ARG A 326 23.13 35.12 -16.03
C ARG A 326 24.28 34.22 -16.50
N VAL A 327 23.93 33.00 -16.93
CA VAL A 327 24.87 32.10 -17.59
C VAL A 327 25.29 32.80 -18.87
N ARG A 328 26.50 33.36 -18.76
CA ARG A 328 27.24 34.06 -19.79
C ARG A 328 27.44 33.08 -20.94
N LEU A 329 26.57 33.18 -21.93
CA LEU A 329 26.72 32.57 -23.25
C LEU A 329 28.02 33.11 -23.85
N ARG A 330 29.13 32.40 -23.65
CA ARG A 330 30.35 32.63 -24.40
C ARG A 330 30.10 32.14 -25.82
N ARG A 331 29.69 33.09 -26.67
CA ARG A 331 30.02 33.14 -28.10
C ARG A 331 31.44 32.60 -28.28
N LEU A 332 31.57 31.49 -28.99
CA LEU A 332 32.83 31.00 -29.50
C LEU A 332 32.63 30.64 -30.96
N GLY A 333 33.36 31.35 -31.83
CA GLY A 333 33.76 30.85 -33.13
C GLY A 333 32.72 30.90 -34.24
N ASP A 334 32.38 32.12 -34.65
CA ASP A 334 32.07 32.39 -36.05
C ASP A 334 33.42 32.43 -36.78
N ALA A 335 33.72 31.40 -37.57
CA ALA A 335 34.91 31.33 -38.40
C ALA A 335 34.64 30.41 -39.60
N GLY A 336 34.62 31.01 -40.78
CA GLY A 336 34.92 30.34 -42.03
C GLY A 336 33.72 30.03 -42.92
N SER A 337 33.19 31.07 -43.56
CA SER A 337 32.61 30.96 -44.90
C SER A 337 33.76 30.91 -45.92
N PRO A 338 33.90 29.86 -46.73
CA PRO A 338 34.57 29.96 -48.01
C PRO A 338 33.51 30.20 -49.09
N ASP A 339 33.42 31.46 -49.50
CA ASP A 339 33.03 31.80 -50.87
C ASP A 339 34.02 31.14 -51.82
N SER A 340 33.51 30.33 -52.72
CA SER A 340 34.22 30.02 -53.98
C SER A 340 33.17 29.95 -55.07
N ASP A 341 32.84 31.14 -55.55
CA ASP A 341 32.51 31.38 -56.94
C ASP A 341 33.64 30.82 -57.83
N SER A 342 33.26 29.97 -58.78
CA SER A 342 34.02 29.80 -60.01
C SER A 342 33.05 29.44 -61.13
N GLN A 343 32.51 30.49 -61.75
CA GLN A 343 32.18 30.50 -63.16
C GLN A 343 33.48 30.58 -63.96
N SER A 344 33.68 29.66 -64.91
CA SER A 344 34.40 29.90 -66.15
C SER A 344 34.24 28.69 -67.08
N GLU A 345 33.60 28.96 -68.22
CA GLU A 345 33.58 28.24 -69.51
C GLU A 345 32.89 26.87 -69.64
#